data_AF-A0A1M3CW11-F1
#
_entry.id   AF-A0A1M3CW11-F1
#
_cell.length_a   1.000
_cell.length_b   1.000
_cell.length_c   1.000
_cell.angle_alpha   90.00
_cell.angle_beta   90.00
_cell.angle_gamma   90.00
#
_symmetry.space_group_name_H-M   'P 1'
#
loop_
_entity.id
_entity.type
_entity.pdbx_description
1 polymer ?
#
loop_
_entity_poly.entity_id
_entity_poly.type
_entity_poly.pdbx_seq_one_letter_code
_entity_poly.pdbx_strand_id
1 'polypeptide(L)'
;MVSFFYSLISWVIALFFILLGFLSILIQASTDVRSEFVSFILEDRFFISLFGLCSFLVGAGVIFYLSTSLKKRYIKIKSSSNKAFYLEDTLFQDYMHTYWKEMFPQQEIPSQVTIRKNKVMVTADLPYIPEHEQKTLISRIEEDLKELFQNVLGYHQEYTISLHFPKEAPSQKKFF
;
A
#
# COMPACT_ATOMS: atom_id res chain seq x y z
N MET A 1 23.73 -3.03 1.48
CA MET A 1 24.48 -1.78 1.20
C MET A 1 23.64 -0.53 1.49
N VAL A 2 22.41 -0.41 0.95
CA VAL A 2 21.50 0.73 1.24
C VAL A 2 21.18 0.88 2.74
N SER A 3 21.01 -0.23 3.46
CA SER A 3 20.77 -0.25 4.92
C SER A 3 21.93 0.33 5.74
N PHE A 4 23.18 0.11 5.31
CA PHE A 4 24.37 0.63 5.99
C PHE A 4 24.45 2.16 5.87
N PHE A 5 24.24 2.70 4.65
CA PHE A 5 24.22 4.15 4.43
C PHE A 5 23.08 4.85 5.17
N TYR A 6 21.89 4.25 5.20
CA TYR A 6 20.76 4.77 5.97
C TYR A 6 21.08 4.83 7.47
N SER A 7 21.66 3.75 8.02
CA SER A 7 22.08 3.69 9.41
C SER A 7 23.15 4.73 9.74
N LEU A 8 24.13 4.92 8.85
CA LEU A 8 25.21 5.88 9.04
C LEU A 8 24.72 7.33 8.99
N ILE A 9 23.85 7.67 8.03
CA ILE A 9 23.22 9.00 7.94
C ILE A 9 22.37 9.27 9.18
N SER A 10 21.54 8.30 9.59
CA SER A 10 20.69 8.45 10.78
C SER A 10 21.52 8.65 12.04
N TRP A 11 22.66 7.96 12.17
CA TRP A 11 23.58 8.12 13.28
C TRP A 11 24.25 9.51 13.28
N VAL A 12 24.71 9.99 12.11
CA VAL A 12 25.30 11.34 11.98
C VAL A 12 24.28 12.42 12.35
N ILE A 13 23.04 12.30 11.89
CA ILE A 13 21.97 13.25 12.23
C ILE A 13 21.67 13.22 13.72
N ALA A 14 21.54 12.03 14.32
CA ALA A 14 21.30 11.89 15.75
C ALA A 14 22.43 12.52 16.59
N LEU A 15 23.69 12.25 16.22
CA LEU A 15 24.86 12.81 16.88
C LEU A 15 24.90 14.34 16.75
N PHE A 16 24.54 14.88 15.59
CA PHE A 16 24.42 16.32 15.38
C PHE A 16 23.40 16.96 16.34
N PHE A 17 22.20 16.37 16.48
CA PHE A 17 21.19 16.88 17.42
C PHE A 17 21.63 16.77 18.88
N ILE A 18 22.33 15.69 19.26
CA ILE A 18 22.87 15.52 20.61
C ILE A 18 23.90 16.63 20.91
N LEU A 19 24.84 16.88 20.00
CA LEU A 19 25.85 17.92 20.17
C LEU A 19 25.23 19.32 20.25
N LEU A 20 24.24 19.60 19.39
CA LEU A 20 23.56 20.90 19.37
C LEU A 20 22.75 21.12 20.66
N GLY A 21 22.09 20.08 21.17
CA GLY A 21 21.40 20.12 22.45
C GLY A 21 22.36 20.32 23.63
N PHE A 22 23.47 19.59 23.64
CA PHE A 22 24.51 19.75 24.66
C PHE A 22 25.12 21.15 24.66
N LEU A 23 25.43 21.68 23.47
CA LEU A 23 25.95 23.05 23.31
C LEU A 23 24.93 24.08 23.83
N SER A 24 23.65 23.90 23.55
CA SER A 24 22.59 24.79 24.03
C SER A 24 22.51 24.83 25.56
N ILE A 25 22.65 23.65 26.20
CA ILE A 25 22.70 23.55 27.67
C ILE A 25 23.96 24.25 28.21
N LEU A 26 25.13 24.06 27.59
CA LEU A 26 26.38 24.72 28.02
C LEU A 26 26.32 26.24 27.92
N ILE A 27 25.77 26.76 26.82
CA ILE A 27 25.59 28.21 26.61
C ILE A 27 24.67 28.79 27.68
N GLN A 28 23.63 28.05 28.09
CA GLN A 28 22.72 28.50 29.14
C GLN A 28 23.35 28.40 30.53
N ALA A 29 24.12 27.34 30.80
CA ALA A 29 24.66 27.05 32.12
C ALA A 29 25.88 27.91 32.50
N SER A 30 26.69 28.35 31.53
CA SER A 30 27.91 29.11 31.78
C SER A 30 27.91 30.47 31.08
N THR A 31 28.11 31.52 31.88
CA THR A 31 28.21 32.90 31.40
C THR A 31 29.44 33.11 30.52
N ASP A 32 30.55 32.44 30.83
CA ASP A 32 31.81 32.56 30.08
C ASP A 32 31.70 31.90 28.71
N VAL A 33 31.09 30.71 28.65
CA VAL A 33 30.82 30.01 27.37
C VAL A 33 29.90 30.85 26.50
N ARG A 34 28.91 31.51 27.09
CA ARG A 34 28.00 32.40 26.37
C ARG A 34 28.70 33.63 25.80
N SER A 35 29.59 34.28 26.55
CA SER A 35 30.32 35.46 26.04
C SER A 35 31.27 35.09 24.90
N GLU A 36 31.99 33.97 25.03
CA GLU A 36 32.85 33.46 23.96
C GLU A 36 32.05 33.07 22.72
N PHE A 37 30.90 32.43 22.90
CA PHE A 37 30.01 32.08 21.79
C PHE A 37 29.47 33.31 21.05
N VAL A 38 29.15 34.38 21.79
CA VAL A 38 28.73 35.66 21.18
C VAL A 38 29.89 36.32 20.44
N SER A 39 31.11 36.33 20.99
CA SER A 39 32.30 36.87 20.30
C SER A 39 32.58 36.09 19.02
N PHE A 40 32.52 34.76 19.09
CA PHE A 40 32.68 33.88 17.94
C PHE A 40 31.66 34.16 16.83
N ILE A 41 30.39 34.42 17.17
CA ILE A 41 29.36 34.80 16.18
C ILE A 41 29.64 36.18 15.55
N LEU A 42 30.23 37.10 16.29
CA LEU A 42 30.39 38.49 15.85
C LEU A 42 31.69 38.74 15.08
N GLU A 43 32.80 38.12 15.49
CA GLU A 43 34.12 38.36 14.91
C GLU A 43 34.46 37.37 13.78
N ASP A 44 34.11 36.09 13.95
CA ASP A 44 34.62 35.02 13.10
C ASP A 44 33.69 34.69 11.91
N ARG A 45 33.48 35.69 11.06
CA ARG A 45 32.67 35.56 9.82
C ARG A 45 33.12 34.38 8.93
N PHE A 46 34.42 34.10 8.90
CA PHE A 46 34.97 33.00 8.11
C PHE A 46 34.52 31.64 8.64
N PHE A 47 34.62 31.41 9.96
CA PHE A 47 34.21 30.14 10.56
C PHE A 47 32.70 29.92 10.49
N ILE A 48 31.90 30.98 10.64
CA ILE A 48 30.44 30.91 10.48
C ILE A 48 30.07 30.53 9.04
N SER A 49 30.73 31.14 8.05
CA SER A 49 30.52 30.80 6.64
C SER A 49 30.88 29.35 6.34
N LEU A 50 32.02 28.87 6.85
CA LEU A 50 32.45 27.49 6.69
C LEU A 50 31.50 26.49 7.37
N PHE A 51 31.05 26.80 8.58
CA PHE A 51 30.07 25.99 9.32
C PHE A 51 28.73 25.91 8.58
N GLY A 52 28.27 27.04 8.02
CA GLY A 52 27.07 27.10 7.20
C GLY A 52 27.20 26.27 5.92
N LEU A 53 28.36 26.33 5.25
CA LEU A 53 28.65 25.54 4.05
C LEU A 53 28.64 24.04 4.35
N CYS A 54 29.32 23.60 5.43
CA CYS A 54 29.32 22.20 5.84
C CYS A 54 27.91 21.70 6.17
N SER A 55 27.14 22.49 6.93
CA SER A 55 25.76 22.15 7.29
C SER A 55 24.87 22.06 6.04
N PHE A 56 25.05 22.97 5.08
CA PHE A 56 24.33 22.95 3.81
C PHE A 56 24.66 21.72 2.97
N LEU A 57 25.93 21.34 2.85
CA LEU A 57 26.36 20.15 2.11
C LEU A 57 25.81 18.86 2.71
N VAL A 58 25.84 18.74 4.04
CA VAL A 58 25.25 17.59 4.75
C VAL A 58 23.74 17.54 4.50
N GLY A 59 23.03 18.67 4.64
CA GLY A 59 21.60 18.76 4.39
C GLY A 59 21.23 18.40 2.95
N ALA A 60 21.95 18.94 1.96
CA ALA A 60 21.76 18.64 0.55
C ALA A 60 22.01 17.15 0.25
N GLY A 61 23.05 16.56 0.85
CA GLY A 61 23.34 15.13 0.73
C GLY A 61 22.21 14.25 1.28
N VAL A 62 21.64 14.61 2.44
CA VAL A 62 20.50 13.90 3.03
C VAL A 62 19.26 14.01 2.14
N ILE A 63 18.94 15.19 1.63
CA ILE A 63 17.80 15.40 0.73
C ILE A 63 17.97 14.60 -0.56
N PHE A 64 19.17 14.62 -1.17
CA PHE A 64 19.48 13.85 -2.36
C PHE A 64 19.36 12.35 -2.11
N TYR A 65 19.87 11.88 -0.98
CA TYR A 65 19.74 10.48 -0.56
C TYR A 65 18.28 10.07 -0.35
N LEU A 66 17.47 10.89 0.32
CA LEU A 66 16.04 10.62 0.50
C LEU A 66 15.30 10.60 -0.86
N SER A 67 15.58 11.56 -1.74
CA SER A 67 15.00 11.63 -3.08
C SER A 67 15.34 10.40 -3.94
N THR A 68 16.56 9.86 -3.81
CA THR A 68 17.00 8.67 -4.54
C THR A 68 16.55 7.36 -3.89
N SER A 69 16.49 7.31 -2.55
CA SER A 69 16.09 6.12 -1.77
C SER A 69 14.57 5.89 -1.77
N LEU A 70 13.76 6.96 -1.83
CA LEU A 70 12.30 6.88 -1.94
C LEU A 70 11.84 6.39 -3.31
N LYS A 71 12.69 6.45 -4.34
CA LYS A 71 12.43 5.78 -5.62
C LYS A 71 12.63 4.27 -5.44
N LYS A 72 11.63 3.60 -4.85
CA LYS A 72 11.46 2.15 -4.98
C LYS A 72 11.54 1.81 -6.47
N ARG A 73 12.67 1.22 -6.89
CA ARG A 73 12.82 0.68 -8.25
C ARG A 73 11.87 -0.51 -8.36
N TYR A 74 10.63 -0.24 -8.76
CA TYR A 74 9.80 -1.28 -9.35
C TYR A 74 10.47 -1.64 -10.68
N ILE A 75 11.14 -2.78 -10.71
CA ILE A 75 11.58 -3.38 -11.96
C ILE A 75 10.29 -3.79 -12.67
N LYS A 76 9.76 -2.89 -13.51
CA LYS A 76 8.73 -3.26 -14.48
C LYS A 76 9.42 -4.12 -15.52
N ILE A 77 9.36 -5.43 -15.34
CA ILE A 77 9.65 -6.38 -16.40
C ILE A 77 8.56 -6.16 -17.45
N LYS A 78 8.82 -5.28 -18.41
CA LYS A 78 8.01 -5.18 -19.63
C LYS A 78 8.28 -6.44 -20.43
N SER A 79 7.47 -7.46 -20.22
CA SER A 79 7.32 -8.50 -21.24
C SER A 79 6.90 -7.79 -22.53
N SER A 80 7.64 -7.99 -23.62
CA SER A 80 7.37 -7.40 -24.94
C SER A 80 6.12 -7.98 -25.61
N SER A 81 5.17 -8.47 -24.82
CA SER A 81 3.83 -8.82 -25.25
C SER A 81 2.89 -7.81 -24.64
N ASN A 82 2.33 -6.94 -25.49
CA ASN A 82 1.35 -5.90 -25.16
C ASN A 82 0.00 -6.46 -24.65
N LYS A 83 0.00 -7.72 -24.16
CA LYS A 83 -1.14 -8.49 -23.69
C LYS A 83 -1.03 -8.95 -22.24
N ALA A 84 0.12 -8.73 -21.57
CA ALA A 84 0.34 -9.28 -20.22
C ALA A 84 -0.59 -8.66 -19.15
N PHE A 85 -0.96 -7.39 -19.28
CA PHE A 85 -1.92 -6.75 -18.36
C PHE A 85 -3.38 -7.14 -18.64
N TYR A 86 -3.70 -7.61 -19.85
CA TYR A 86 -5.04 -8.09 -20.17
C TYR A 86 -5.28 -9.52 -19.70
N LEU A 87 -4.22 -10.30 -19.43
CA LEU A 87 -4.34 -11.68 -18.97
C LEU A 87 -4.82 -11.76 -17.51
N GLU A 88 -4.46 -10.79 -16.65
CA GLU A 88 -4.83 -10.82 -15.22
C GLU A 88 -6.34 -10.61 -15.02
N ASP A 89 -6.98 -9.65 -15.68
CA ASP A 89 -8.42 -9.43 -15.47
C ASP A 89 -9.28 -10.51 -16.16
N THR A 90 -8.92 -10.93 -17.37
CA THR A 90 -9.72 -11.91 -18.13
C THR A 90 -9.64 -13.31 -17.53
N LEU A 91 -8.48 -13.73 -16.99
CA LEU A 91 -8.37 -15.04 -16.35
C LEU A 91 -9.30 -15.14 -15.15
N PHE A 92 -9.28 -14.13 -14.27
CA PHE A 92 -10.18 -14.10 -13.11
C PHE A 92 -11.65 -14.12 -13.55
N GLN A 93 -11.98 -13.38 -14.61
CA GLN A 93 -13.33 -13.36 -15.16
C GLN A 93 -13.75 -14.70 -15.77
N ASP A 94 -12.86 -15.41 -16.47
CA ASP A 94 -13.12 -16.73 -17.05
C ASP A 94 -13.32 -17.80 -15.97
N TYR A 95 -12.49 -17.79 -14.92
CA TYR A 95 -12.63 -18.70 -13.78
C TYR A 95 -13.92 -18.44 -13.01
N MET A 96 -14.28 -17.17 -12.77
CA MET A 96 -15.54 -16.83 -12.13
C MET A 96 -16.75 -17.23 -12.98
N HIS A 97 -16.70 -17.02 -14.30
CA HIS A 97 -17.76 -17.45 -15.20
C HIS A 97 -17.94 -18.98 -15.17
N THR A 98 -16.83 -19.72 -15.15
CA THR A 98 -16.85 -21.19 -15.06
C THR A 98 -17.44 -21.65 -13.73
N TYR A 99 -17.00 -21.07 -12.62
CA TYR A 99 -17.52 -21.37 -11.28
C TYR A 99 -19.02 -21.16 -11.18
N TRP A 100 -19.54 -20.02 -11.66
CA TRP A 100 -20.97 -19.75 -11.62
C TRP A 100 -21.78 -20.66 -12.53
N LYS A 101 -21.24 -21.05 -13.68
CA LYS A 101 -21.88 -22.00 -14.59
C LYS A 101 -21.96 -23.41 -14.01
N GLU A 102 -20.96 -23.82 -13.22
CA GLU A 102 -20.99 -25.09 -12.49
C GLU A 102 -22.00 -25.06 -11.33
N MET A 103 -22.07 -23.95 -10.60
CA MET A 103 -23.01 -23.77 -9.48
C MET A 103 -24.47 -23.56 -9.91
N PHE A 104 -24.70 -22.82 -11.00
CA PHE A 104 -26.03 -22.47 -11.53
C PHE A 104 -26.14 -22.80 -13.02
N PRO A 105 -26.16 -24.09 -13.40
CA PRO A 105 -26.16 -24.49 -14.81
C PRO A 105 -27.40 -24.05 -15.59
N GLN A 106 -28.49 -23.69 -14.90
CA GLN A 106 -29.76 -23.32 -15.52
C GLN A 106 -29.91 -21.80 -15.73
N GLN A 107 -29.01 -20.96 -15.19
CA GLN A 107 -29.14 -19.50 -15.26
C GLN A 107 -27.76 -18.83 -15.36
N GLU A 108 -27.64 -17.84 -16.23
CA GLU A 108 -26.41 -17.06 -16.36
C GLU A 108 -26.34 -16.02 -15.22
N ILE A 109 -25.29 -16.09 -14.41
CA ILE A 109 -25.06 -15.18 -13.28
C ILE A 109 -24.24 -13.98 -13.77
N PRO A 110 -24.80 -12.76 -13.78
CA PRO A 110 -24.02 -11.55 -14.03
C PRO A 110 -22.98 -11.42 -12.94
N SER A 111 -21.71 -11.50 -13.31
CA SER A 111 -20.60 -11.33 -12.39
C SER A 111 -19.55 -10.42 -13.01
N GLN A 112 -18.95 -9.61 -12.14
CA GLN A 112 -17.88 -8.71 -12.51
C GLN A 112 -16.74 -8.86 -11.50
N VAL A 113 -15.53 -9.03 -12.02
CA VAL A 113 -14.31 -9.00 -11.24
C VAL A 113 -13.61 -7.68 -11.50
N THR A 114 -13.21 -6.99 -10.45
CA THR A 114 -12.46 -5.74 -10.54
C THR A 114 -11.22 -5.83 -9.66
N ILE A 115 -10.04 -5.63 -10.26
CA ILE A 115 -8.77 -5.59 -9.52
C ILE A 115 -8.37 -4.12 -9.33
N ARG A 116 -8.32 -3.65 -8.08
CA ARG A 116 -7.89 -2.28 -7.75
C ARG A 116 -6.87 -2.29 -6.62
N LYS A 117 -5.71 -1.67 -6.84
CA LYS A 117 -4.62 -1.55 -5.85
C LYS A 117 -4.23 -2.92 -5.23
N ASN A 118 -4.12 -3.95 -6.08
CA ASN A 118 -3.86 -5.35 -5.70
C ASN A 118 -4.96 -6.03 -4.88
N LYS A 119 -6.14 -5.43 -4.69
CA LYS A 119 -7.30 -6.08 -4.07
C LYS A 119 -8.27 -6.56 -5.16
N VAL A 120 -8.65 -7.83 -5.09
CA VAL A 120 -9.68 -8.42 -5.97
C VAL A 120 -11.05 -8.19 -5.35
N MET A 121 -11.96 -7.60 -6.13
CA MET A 121 -13.36 -7.45 -5.77
C MET A 121 -14.21 -8.23 -6.75
N VAL A 122 -15.01 -9.17 -6.24
CA VAL A 122 -15.97 -9.96 -7.02
C VAL A 122 -17.36 -9.49 -6.66
N THR A 123 -18.11 -9.03 -7.64
CA THR A 123 -19.54 -8.70 -7.51
C THR A 123 -20.35 -9.71 -8.34
N ALA A 124 -21.35 -10.34 -7.74
CA ALA A 124 -22.23 -11.26 -8.44
C ALA A 124 -23.71 -11.05 -8.05
N ASP A 125 -24.57 -11.05 -9.06
CA ASP A 125 -26.03 -10.97 -8.90
C ASP A 125 -26.62 -12.39 -8.93
N LEU A 126 -26.85 -12.95 -7.76
CA LEU A 126 -27.36 -14.32 -7.60
C LEU A 126 -28.88 -14.38 -7.80
N PRO A 127 -29.44 -15.54 -8.19
CA PRO A 127 -30.89 -15.71 -8.28
C PRO A 127 -31.53 -15.66 -6.89
N TYR A 128 -32.86 -15.53 -6.86
CA TYR A 128 -33.61 -15.59 -5.61
C TYR A 128 -33.40 -16.95 -4.94
N ILE A 129 -32.96 -16.93 -3.69
CA ILE A 129 -32.78 -18.12 -2.85
C ILE A 129 -33.44 -17.82 -1.50
N PRO A 130 -34.21 -18.77 -0.91
CA PRO A 130 -34.85 -18.57 0.37
C PRO A 130 -33.86 -18.21 1.48
N GLU A 131 -34.21 -17.29 2.37
CA GLU A 131 -33.30 -16.75 3.41
C GLU A 131 -32.67 -17.84 4.30
N HIS A 132 -33.39 -18.94 4.53
CA HIS A 132 -32.89 -20.07 5.32
C HIS A 132 -31.77 -20.86 4.63
N GLU A 133 -31.70 -20.83 3.29
CA GLU A 133 -30.65 -21.50 2.50
C GLU A 133 -29.50 -20.56 2.13
N GLN A 134 -29.74 -19.24 2.10
CA GLN A 134 -28.72 -18.25 1.75
C GLN A 134 -27.47 -18.36 2.62
N LYS A 135 -27.62 -18.53 3.94
CA LYS A 135 -26.47 -18.57 4.85
C LYS A 135 -25.54 -19.75 4.55
N THR A 136 -26.11 -20.92 4.31
CA THR A 136 -25.35 -22.14 3.97
C THR A 136 -24.65 -21.99 2.63
N LEU A 137 -25.33 -21.39 1.65
CA LEU A 137 -24.77 -21.15 0.32
C LEU A 137 -23.61 -20.13 0.35
N ILE A 138 -23.76 -19.03 1.09
CA ILE A 138 -22.71 -18.00 1.21
C ILE A 138 -21.45 -18.61 1.81
N SER A 139 -21.57 -19.41 2.87
CA SER A 139 -20.41 -20.07 3.48
C SER A 139 -19.72 -21.03 2.51
N ARG A 140 -20.48 -21.79 1.73
CA ARG A 140 -19.92 -22.68 0.70
C ARG A 140 -19.19 -21.89 -0.40
N ILE A 141 -19.81 -20.82 -0.90
CA ILE A 141 -19.19 -19.94 -1.90
C ILE A 141 -17.90 -19.33 -1.37
N GLU A 142 -17.87 -18.92 -0.10
CA GLU A 142 -16.68 -18.36 0.52
C GLU A 142 -15.52 -19.38 0.57
N GLU A 143 -15.80 -20.62 0.97
CA GLU A 143 -14.80 -21.70 1.01
C GLU A 143 -14.29 -22.08 -0.39
N ASP A 144 -15.21 -22.28 -1.35
CA ASP A 144 -14.87 -22.64 -2.73
C ASP A 144 -14.02 -21.55 -3.39
N LEU A 145 -14.41 -20.28 -3.22
CA LEU A 145 -13.65 -19.16 -3.78
C LEU A 145 -12.31 -19.00 -3.10
N LYS A 146 -12.23 -19.21 -1.78
CA LYS A 146 -10.93 -19.20 -1.07
C LYS A 146 -9.98 -20.24 -1.67
N GLU A 147 -10.47 -21.45 -1.94
CA GLU A 147 -9.68 -22.51 -2.54
C GLU A 147 -9.24 -22.12 -3.97
N LEU A 148 -10.17 -21.62 -4.79
CA LEU A 148 -9.89 -21.16 -6.15
C LEU A 148 -8.84 -20.04 -6.18
N PHE A 149 -8.98 -19.03 -5.34
CA PHE A 149 -8.03 -17.92 -5.26
C PHE A 149 -6.66 -18.40 -4.78
N GLN A 150 -6.59 -19.21 -3.74
CA GLN A 150 -5.31 -19.60 -3.13
C GLN A 150 -4.59 -20.72 -3.91
N ASN A 151 -5.29 -21.78 -4.30
CA ASN A 151 -4.68 -22.98 -4.86
C ASN A 151 -4.58 -22.94 -6.38
N VAL A 152 -5.57 -22.35 -7.07
CA VAL A 152 -5.60 -22.31 -8.54
C VAL A 152 -4.93 -21.04 -9.06
N LEU A 153 -5.25 -19.89 -8.46
CA LEU A 153 -4.75 -18.59 -8.92
C LEU A 153 -3.49 -18.10 -8.17
N GLY A 154 -3.09 -18.75 -7.07
CA GLY A 154 -1.93 -18.35 -6.27
C GLY A 154 -2.09 -16.98 -5.58
N TYR A 155 -3.33 -16.52 -5.40
CA TYR A 155 -3.66 -15.23 -4.80
C TYR A 155 -3.83 -15.37 -3.28
N HIS A 156 -2.86 -14.85 -2.53
CA HIS A 156 -2.81 -14.93 -1.06
C HIS A 156 -3.17 -13.61 -0.34
N GLN A 157 -3.65 -12.61 -1.08
CA GLN A 157 -4.02 -11.30 -0.50
C GLN A 157 -5.51 -11.24 -0.13
N GLU A 158 -5.90 -10.20 0.61
CA GLU A 158 -7.30 -9.95 0.95
C GLU A 158 -8.14 -9.66 -0.30
N TYR A 159 -9.25 -10.37 -0.45
CA TYR A 159 -10.27 -10.14 -1.48
C TYR A 159 -11.61 -9.78 -0.84
N THR A 160 -12.53 -9.22 -1.64
CA THR A 160 -13.88 -8.87 -1.20
C THR A 160 -14.89 -9.48 -2.16
N ILE A 161 -15.88 -10.20 -1.62
CA ILE A 161 -17.00 -10.74 -2.38
C ILE A 161 -18.27 -9.96 -1.99
N SER A 162 -18.97 -9.46 -2.98
CA SER A 162 -20.26 -8.78 -2.84
C SER A 162 -21.31 -9.58 -3.60
N LEU A 163 -22.20 -10.24 -2.86
CA LEU A 163 -23.30 -11.03 -3.40
C LEU A 163 -24.60 -10.24 -3.23
N HIS A 164 -25.34 -10.09 -4.32
CA HIS A 164 -26.65 -9.45 -4.31
C HIS A 164 -27.73 -10.50 -4.62
N PHE A 165 -28.75 -10.56 -3.78
CA PHE A 165 -29.92 -11.44 -3.95
C PHE A 165 -31.16 -10.56 -4.21
N PRO A 166 -31.93 -10.79 -5.28
CA PRO A 166 -33.19 -10.12 -5.50
C PRO A 166 -34.19 -10.52 -4.40
N LYS A 167 -35.09 -9.61 -4.02
CA LYS A 167 -36.22 -9.94 -3.13
C LYS A 167 -37.28 -10.72 -3.91
N GLU A 168 -38.00 -11.58 -3.20
CA GLU A 168 -39.10 -12.39 -3.76
C GLU A 168 -40.04 -11.51 -4.59
N ALA A 169 -40.23 -11.87 -5.87
CA ALA A 169 -41.18 -11.16 -6.71
C ALA A 169 -42.59 -11.38 -6.14
N PRO A 170 -43.41 -10.34 -5.95
CA PRO A 170 -44.78 -10.52 -5.48
C PRO A 170 -45.52 -11.41 -6.47
N SER A 171 -45.89 -12.60 -6.00
CA SER A 171 -46.76 -13.52 -6.71
C SER A 171 -47.96 -12.75 -7.26
N GLN A 172 -48.11 -12.77 -8.59
CA GLN A 172 -49.32 -12.28 -9.23
C GLN A 172 -50.51 -13.01 -8.60
N LYS A 173 -51.30 -12.29 -7.79
CA LYS A 173 -52.64 -12.74 -7.42
C LYS A 173 -53.37 -13.01 -8.73
N LYS A 174 -53.56 -14.29 -9.05
CA LYS A 174 -54.57 -14.71 -10.02
C LYS A 174 -55.91 -14.20 -9.49
N PHE A 175 -56.39 -13.12 -10.09
CA PHE A 175 -57.80 -12.76 -10.03
C PHE A 175 -58.52 -13.79 -10.91
N PHE A 176 -59.14 -14.78 -10.27
CA PHE A 176 -60.32 -15.46 -10.80
C PHE A 176 -61.55 -14.80 -10.17
#